data_AF-A0A662B990-F1
#
_entry.id   AF-A0A662B990-F1
#
_cell.length_a   1.000
_cell.length_b   1.000
_cell.length_c   1.000
_cell.angle_alpha   90.00
_cell.angle_beta   90.00
_cell.angle_gamma   90.00
#
_symmetry.space_group_name_H-M   'P 1'
#
loop_
_entity.id
_entity.type
_entity.pdbx_description
1 polymer ?
#
loop_
_entity_poly.entity_id
_entity_poly.type
_entity_poly.pdbx_seq_one_letter_code
_entity_poly.pdbx_strand_id
1 'polypeptide(L)'
;MRRWWFAGSSYIHYLWKAKSRYVIHSPFVFDLINHVFINKTKTPELIELDKACKAIFNRTTIIETTDLGAGAGKKTYVTLVQKLGKIARKRTQEKKYRHLLYYLTQYFQPESILEFGTSVGISASYIGKGCAFKKFVTMEGCAVLAAHAKETFIEQELPYITVKTGNFDNILDKV
;
A
#
# COMPACT_ATOMS: atom_id res chain seq x y z
N MET A 1 24.68 -3.32 18.16
CA MET A 1 24.58 -4.69 18.71
C MET A 1 23.27 -5.02 19.43
N ARG A 2 22.72 -4.17 20.33
CA ARG A 2 21.46 -4.45 21.09
C ARG A 2 20.22 -4.78 20.24
N ARG A 3 20.08 -4.20 19.04
CA ARG A 3 18.86 -4.33 18.21
C ARG A 3 18.68 -5.70 17.56
N TRP A 4 19.77 -6.38 17.22
CA TRP A 4 19.75 -7.69 16.56
C TRP A 4 19.46 -8.83 17.54
N TRP A 5 19.99 -8.74 18.77
CA TRP A 5 19.65 -9.64 19.87
C TRP A 5 18.17 -9.56 20.24
N PHE A 6 17.62 -8.34 20.34
CA PHE A 6 16.19 -8.14 20.60
C PHE A 6 15.31 -8.72 19.49
N ALA A 7 15.67 -8.50 18.22
CA ALA A 7 14.93 -9.05 17.08
C ALA A 7 14.99 -10.59 17.06
N GLY A 8 16.17 -11.18 17.29
CA GLY A 8 16.32 -12.64 17.35
C GLY A 8 15.55 -13.26 18.50
N SER A 9 15.65 -12.71 19.71
CA SER A 9 14.89 -13.16 20.88
C SER A 9 13.38 -13.02 20.68
N SER A 10 12.91 -11.91 20.11
CA SER A 10 11.49 -11.69 19.79
C SER A 10 10.98 -12.69 18.75
N TYR A 11 11.80 -13.04 17.76
CA TYR A 11 11.44 -14.03 16.75
C TYR A 11 11.36 -15.44 17.34
N ILE A 12 12.31 -15.84 18.19
CA ILE A 12 12.27 -17.13 18.89
C ILE A 12 11.04 -17.19 19.80
N HIS A 13 10.77 -16.11 20.55
CA HIS A 13 9.57 -16.01 21.39
C HIS A 13 8.28 -16.13 20.57
N TYR A 14 8.22 -15.49 19.40
CA TYR A 14 7.12 -15.62 18.45
C TYR A 14 6.97 -17.08 17.99
N LEU A 15 8.05 -17.74 17.58
CA LEU A 15 7.99 -19.14 17.13
C LEU A 15 7.45 -20.08 18.22
N TRP A 16 7.77 -19.83 19.50
CA TRP A 16 7.24 -20.61 20.62
C TRP A 16 5.78 -20.31 20.95
N LYS A 17 5.29 -19.09 20.72
CA LYS A 17 3.91 -18.69 21.04
C LYS A 17 2.93 -18.78 19.86
N ALA A 18 3.42 -18.80 18.63
CA ALA A 18 2.58 -18.77 17.44
C ALA A 18 1.65 -19.98 17.39
N LYS A 19 0.36 -19.73 17.19
CA LYS A 19 -0.66 -20.77 17.01
C LYS A 19 -0.91 -20.97 15.52
N SER A 20 -1.00 -22.23 15.09
CA SER A 20 -1.30 -22.57 13.70
C SER A 20 -2.80 -22.50 13.41
N ARG A 21 -3.18 -22.56 12.12
CA ARG A 21 -4.58 -22.62 11.68
C ARG A 21 -5.40 -23.72 12.36
N TYR A 22 -4.77 -24.79 12.83
CA TYR A 22 -5.45 -25.94 13.45
C TYR A 22 -5.78 -25.73 14.94
N VAL A 23 -5.26 -24.66 15.55
CA VAL A 23 -5.44 -24.33 16.99
C VAL A 23 -6.27 -23.05 17.16
N ILE A 24 -6.66 -22.39 16.07
CA ILE A 24 -7.43 -21.15 16.09
C ILE A 24 -8.92 -21.50 16.20
N HIS A 25 -9.56 -21.06 17.28
CA HIS A 25 -10.99 -21.29 17.52
C HIS A 25 -11.89 -20.20 16.94
N SER A 26 -11.34 -19.05 16.53
CA SER A 26 -12.12 -18.00 15.87
C SER A 26 -12.40 -18.41 14.42
N PRO A 27 -13.67 -18.64 14.03
CA PRO A 27 -14.00 -19.00 12.65
C PRO A 27 -13.54 -17.91 11.67
N PHE A 28 -13.73 -16.65 12.04
CA PHE A 28 -13.27 -15.49 11.28
C PHE A 28 -11.76 -15.54 10.98
N VAL A 29 -10.93 -15.76 12.00
CA VAL A 29 -9.47 -15.78 11.79
C VAL A 29 -9.05 -17.01 11.00
N PHE A 30 -9.70 -18.16 11.22
CA PHE A 30 -9.46 -19.37 10.45
C PHE A 30 -9.74 -19.14 8.95
N ASP A 31 -10.90 -18.57 8.63
CA ASP A 31 -11.30 -18.29 7.25
C ASP A 31 -10.39 -17.24 6.59
N LEU A 32 -10.00 -16.20 7.31
CA LEU A 32 -9.06 -15.19 6.81
C LEU A 32 -7.70 -15.81 6.44
N ILE A 33 -7.18 -16.71 7.28
CA ILE A 33 -5.92 -17.39 7.00
C ILE A 33 -6.03 -18.25 5.74
N ASN A 34 -7.12 -19.01 5.63
CA ASN A 34 -7.30 -20.00 4.56
C ASN A 34 -7.60 -19.36 3.20
N HIS A 35 -8.46 -18.34 3.18
CA HIS A 35 -8.95 -17.73 1.94
C HIS A 35 -8.10 -16.53 1.48
N VAL A 36 -7.36 -15.90 2.40
CA VAL A 36 -6.61 -14.67 2.10
C VAL A 36 -5.11 -14.86 2.32
N PHE A 37 -4.64 -15.20 3.52
CA PHE A 37 -3.19 -15.16 3.82
C PHE A 37 -2.39 -16.25 3.10
N ILE A 38 -2.97 -17.43 2.92
CA ILE A 38 -2.33 -18.56 2.22
C ILE A 38 -2.63 -18.52 0.72
N ASN A 39 -3.54 -17.63 0.27
CA ASN A 39 -3.91 -17.52 -1.13
C ASN A 39 -2.71 -17.12 -2.00
N LYS A 40 -2.48 -17.89 -3.05
CA LYS A 40 -1.39 -17.69 -4.03
C LYS A 40 -1.91 -17.64 -5.47
N THR A 41 -3.21 -17.44 -5.63
CA THR A 41 -3.89 -17.43 -6.92
C THR A 41 -3.36 -16.31 -7.80
N LYS A 42 -2.72 -16.65 -8.90
CA LYS A 42 -2.28 -15.66 -9.88
C LYS A 42 -3.44 -15.34 -10.80
N THR A 43 -3.89 -14.09 -10.80
CA THR A 43 -4.90 -13.60 -11.72
C THR A 43 -4.25 -12.74 -12.82
N PRO A 44 -4.89 -12.58 -14.00
CA PRO A 44 -4.42 -11.66 -15.03
C PRO A 44 -4.20 -10.23 -14.50
N GLU A 45 -5.11 -9.73 -13.66
CA GLU A 45 -5.04 -8.40 -13.06
C GLU A 45 -3.78 -8.25 -12.19
N LEU A 46 -3.45 -9.25 -11.37
CA LEU A 46 -2.23 -9.25 -10.57
C LEU A 46 -0.96 -9.26 -11.44
N ILE A 47 -0.99 -9.95 -12.58
CA ILE A 47 0.14 -9.98 -13.52
C ILE A 47 0.33 -8.60 -14.17
N GLU A 48 -0.76 -7.93 -14.56
CA GLU A 48 -0.74 -6.58 -15.12
C GLU A 48 -0.26 -5.55 -14.10
N LEU A 49 -0.79 -5.58 -12.88
CA LEU A 49 -0.35 -4.73 -11.77
C LEU A 49 1.13 -4.95 -11.42
N ASP A 50 1.62 -6.19 -11.47
CA ASP A 50 3.03 -6.50 -11.26
C ASP A 50 3.91 -5.92 -12.38
N LYS A 51 3.44 -5.94 -13.63
CA LYS A 51 4.14 -5.33 -14.78
C LYS A 51 4.17 -3.81 -14.66
N ALA A 52 3.02 -3.17 -14.37
CA ALA A 52 2.91 -1.73 -14.18
C ALA A 52 3.82 -1.25 -13.04
N CYS A 53 3.81 -1.95 -11.90
CA CYS A 53 4.69 -1.66 -10.78
C CYS A 53 6.19 -1.70 -11.16
N LYS A 54 6.60 -2.71 -11.94
CA LYS A 54 7.99 -2.80 -12.45
C LYS A 54 8.32 -1.66 -13.42
N ALA A 55 7.39 -1.27 -14.28
CA ALA A 55 7.58 -0.15 -15.19
C ALA A 55 7.80 1.17 -14.42
N ILE A 56 6.96 1.46 -13.42
CA ILE A 56 7.10 2.64 -12.54
C ILE A 56 8.45 2.63 -11.83
N PHE A 57 8.87 1.48 -11.31
CA PHE A 57 10.16 1.35 -10.64
C PHE A 57 11.34 1.74 -11.54
N ASN A 58 11.23 1.52 -12.85
CA ASN A 58 12.26 1.84 -13.83
C ASN A 58 12.20 3.29 -14.33
N ARG A 59 11.20 4.09 -13.95
CA ARG A 59 11.12 5.51 -14.33
C ARG A 59 12.32 6.30 -13.77
N THR A 60 13.04 6.97 -14.67
CA THR A 60 14.24 7.77 -14.35
C THR A 60 13.94 9.25 -14.15
N THR A 61 12.69 9.68 -14.39
CA THR A 61 12.20 11.05 -14.18
C THR A 61 12.61 11.54 -12.79
N ILE A 62 13.28 12.68 -12.74
CA ILE A 62 13.67 13.32 -11.48
C ILE A 62 12.53 14.21 -11.05
N ILE A 63 12.09 14.04 -9.81
CA ILE A 63 11.04 14.85 -9.21
C ILE A 63 11.49 15.39 -7.86
N GLU A 64 10.98 16.57 -7.51
CA GLU A 64 11.03 17.09 -6.16
C GLU A 64 9.80 16.61 -5.39
N THR A 65 10.05 16.01 -4.22
CA THR A 65 8.99 15.51 -3.33
C THR A 65 8.98 16.27 -2.03
N THR A 66 7.80 16.46 -1.46
CA THR A 66 7.60 17.07 -0.14
C THR A 66 7.11 15.98 0.81
N ASP A 67 7.80 15.77 1.92
CA ASP A 67 7.37 14.85 2.98
C ASP A 67 6.85 15.69 4.15
N LEU A 68 5.55 15.58 4.42
CA LEU A 68 4.84 16.23 5.53
C LEU A 68 4.68 15.28 6.74
N GLY A 69 5.11 14.02 6.61
CA GLY A 69 4.88 12.98 7.60
C GLY A 69 6.14 12.61 8.37
N ALA A 70 6.27 11.31 8.70
CA ALA A 70 7.38 10.79 9.50
C ALA A 70 8.77 11.10 8.91
N GLY A 71 8.87 11.32 7.59
CA GLY A 71 10.13 11.70 6.93
C GLY A 71 10.64 13.09 7.30
N ALA A 72 9.76 13.99 7.76
CA ALA A 72 10.12 15.36 8.16
C ALA A 72 10.76 15.45 9.55
N GLY A 73 10.61 14.41 10.38
CA GLY A 73 11.13 14.40 11.75
C GLY A 73 10.51 15.51 12.60
N LYS A 74 11.33 16.45 13.10
CA LYS A 74 10.87 17.60 13.89
C LYS A 74 10.43 18.80 13.04
N LYS A 75 10.65 18.76 11.72
CA LYS A 75 10.29 19.85 10.81
C LYS A 75 8.84 19.69 10.36
N THR A 76 8.21 20.80 9.99
CA THR A 76 6.87 20.79 9.38
C THR A 76 6.86 20.05 8.03
N TYR A 77 7.94 20.17 7.26
CA TYR A 77 8.14 19.41 6.02
C TYR A 77 9.63 19.30 5.67
N VAL A 78 9.95 18.37 4.77
CA VAL A 78 11.24 18.31 4.08
C VAL A 78 11.02 18.10 2.59
N THR A 79 11.92 18.64 1.76
CA THR A 79 11.94 18.37 0.32
C THR A 79 13.09 17.44 -0.04
N LEU A 80 12.89 16.63 -1.08
CA LEU A 80 13.88 15.69 -1.58
C LEU A 80 13.75 15.54 -3.09
N VAL A 81 14.87 15.74 -3.80
CA VAL A 81 14.97 15.55 -5.26
C VAL A 81 15.57 14.18 -5.54
N GLN A 82 14.83 13.33 -6.26
CA GLN A 82 15.28 11.98 -6.61
C GLN A 82 14.46 11.39 -7.76
N LYS A 83 14.96 10.29 -8.34
CA LYS A 83 14.25 9.55 -9.39
C LYS A 83 12.92 8.99 -8.89
N LEU A 84 11.84 9.14 -9.66
CA LEU A 84 10.51 8.63 -9.39
C LEU A 84 10.53 7.12 -9.09
N GLY A 85 11.25 6.35 -9.90
CA GLY A 85 11.40 4.91 -9.68
C GLY A 85 12.10 4.54 -8.37
N LYS A 86 13.01 5.40 -7.87
CA LYS A 86 13.67 5.21 -6.56
C LYS A 86 12.67 5.46 -5.43
N ILE A 87 11.83 6.50 -5.55
CA ILE A 87 10.75 6.79 -4.58
C ILE A 87 9.77 5.63 -4.54
N ALA A 88 9.29 5.20 -5.71
CA ALA A 88 8.33 4.12 -5.84
C ALA A 88 8.86 2.84 -5.17
N ARG A 89 10.09 2.40 -5.49
CA ARG A 89 10.70 1.21 -4.86
C ARG A 89 10.81 1.34 -3.34
N LYS A 90 11.17 2.52 -2.83
CA LYS A 90 11.35 2.75 -1.38
C LYS A 90 10.02 2.75 -0.62
N ARG A 91 8.97 3.33 -1.20
CA ARG A 91 7.66 3.52 -0.55
C ARG A 91 6.69 2.38 -0.78
N THR A 92 6.95 1.52 -1.76
CA THR A 92 6.07 0.40 -2.09
C THR A 92 6.42 -0.84 -1.26
N GLN A 93 5.40 -1.51 -0.72
CA GLN A 93 5.54 -2.75 0.04
C GLN A 93 6.06 -3.88 -0.84
N GLU A 94 6.63 -4.93 -0.25
CA GLU A 94 7.00 -6.15 -0.98
C GLU A 94 5.80 -6.75 -1.73
N LYS A 95 6.09 -7.48 -2.82
CA LYS A 95 5.07 -8.08 -3.69
C LYS A 95 4.00 -8.87 -2.93
N LYS A 96 4.40 -9.69 -1.95
CA LYS A 96 3.47 -10.49 -1.14
C LYS A 96 2.42 -9.65 -0.41
N TYR A 97 2.77 -8.45 0.03
CA TYR A 97 1.85 -7.58 0.76
C TYR A 97 0.92 -6.81 -0.18
N ARG A 98 1.38 -6.46 -1.39
CA ARG A 98 0.49 -5.89 -2.41
C ARG A 98 -0.53 -6.91 -2.91
N HIS A 99 -0.11 -8.16 -3.10
CA HIS A 99 -1.01 -9.26 -3.41
C HIS A 99 -2.00 -9.51 -2.26
N LEU A 100 -1.52 -9.43 -1.01
CA LEU A 100 -2.39 -9.52 0.16
C LEU A 100 -3.47 -8.42 0.18
N LEU A 101 -3.13 -7.17 -0.18
CA LEU A 101 -4.13 -6.10 -0.29
C LEU A 101 -5.22 -6.43 -1.32
N TYR A 102 -4.84 -6.96 -2.48
CA TYR A 102 -5.78 -7.42 -3.51
C TYR A 102 -6.68 -8.55 -2.99
N TYR A 103 -6.13 -9.56 -2.32
CA TYR A 103 -6.94 -10.66 -1.78
C TYR A 103 -7.85 -10.20 -0.64
N LEU A 104 -7.41 -9.25 0.18
CA LEU A 104 -8.23 -8.69 1.25
C LEU A 104 -9.46 -7.98 0.68
N THR A 105 -9.29 -7.12 -0.32
CA THR A 105 -10.43 -6.42 -0.94
C THR A 105 -11.34 -7.38 -1.70
N GLN A 106 -10.76 -8.37 -2.39
CA GLN A 106 -11.54 -9.40 -3.05
C GLN A 106 -12.36 -10.26 -2.06
N TYR A 107 -11.81 -10.56 -0.88
CA TYR A 107 -12.50 -11.35 0.14
C TYR A 107 -13.58 -10.55 0.87
N PHE A 108 -13.26 -9.33 1.30
CA PHE A 108 -14.18 -8.52 2.11
C PHE A 108 -15.21 -7.74 1.29
N GLN A 109 -14.94 -7.48 0.01
CA GLN A 109 -15.81 -6.68 -0.87
C GLN A 109 -16.31 -5.38 -0.20
N PRO A 110 -15.42 -4.56 0.40
CA PRO A 110 -15.88 -3.42 1.18
C PRO A 110 -16.48 -2.36 0.26
N GLU A 111 -17.56 -1.72 0.70
CA GLU A 111 -18.21 -0.70 -0.13
C GLU A 111 -17.36 0.58 -0.29
N SER A 112 -16.54 0.89 0.71
CA SER A 112 -15.75 2.11 0.78
C SER A 112 -14.33 1.88 1.28
N ILE A 113 -13.37 2.63 0.72
CA ILE A 113 -11.96 2.63 1.14
C ILE A 113 -11.49 4.06 1.43
N LEU A 114 -10.77 4.20 2.53
CA LEU A 114 -9.93 5.35 2.85
C LEU A 114 -8.47 4.88 2.98
N GLU A 115 -7.60 5.36 2.10
CA GLU A 115 -6.15 5.08 2.13
C GLU A 115 -5.35 6.33 2.53
N PHE A 116 -4.37 6.15 3.40
CA PHE A 116 -3.41 7.18 3.80
C PHE A 116 -2.04 6.92 3.16
N GLY A 117 -1.53 7.89 2.42
CA GLY A 117 -0.23 7.81 1.75
C GLY A 117 -0.32 7.12 0.39
N THR A 118 -0.93 7.80 -0.58
CA THR A 118 -1.06 7.28 -1.96
C THR A 118 0.28 7.02 -2.63
N SER A 119 1.30 7.83 -2.33
CA SER A 119 2.58 7.85 -3.06
C SER A 119 2.32 7.94 -4.57
N VAL A 120 2.85 7.01 -5.37
CA VAL A 120 2.65 6.91 -6.82
C VAL A 120 1.46 6.03 -7.22
N GLY A 121 0.55 5.70 -6.29
CA GLY A 121 -0.69 4.96 -6.58
C GLY A 121 -0.55 3.44 -6.73
N ILE A 122 0.60 2.84 -6.39
CA ILE A 122 0.79 1.39 -6.55
C ILE A 122 -0.16 0.60 -5.63
N SER A 123 -0.14 0.82 -4.32
CA SER A 123 -0.95 0.02 -3.38
C SER A 123 -2.45 0.21 -3.60
N ALA A 124 -2.88 1.46 -3.80
CA ALA A 124 -4.23 1.78 -4.24
C ALA A 124 -4.66 1.03 -5.50
N SER A 125 -3.76 0.79 -6.47
CA SER A 125 -4.10 0.04 -7.69
C SER A 125 -4.39 -1.44 -7.40
N TYR A 126 -3.66 -2.05 -6.47
CA TYR A 126 -3.93 -3.45 -6.06
C TYR A 126 -5.23 -3.55 -5.27
N ILE A 127 -5.51 -2.60 -4.38
CA ILE A 127 -6.78 -2.50 -3.67
C ILE A 127 -7.91 -2.33 -4.69
N GLY A 128 -7.75 -1.37 -5.60
CA GLY A 128 -8.70 -0.95 -6.63
C GLY A 128 -9.14 -2.08 -7.55
N LYS A 129 -8.22 -2.95 -7.97
CA LYS A 129 -8.55 -4.09 -8.84
C LYS A 129 -9.13 -5.31 -8.11
N GLY A 130 -9.10 -5.35 -6.77
CA GLY A 130 -9.59 -6.53 -6.04
C GLY A 130 -11.12 -6.63 -5.97
N CYS A 131 -11.84 -5.51 -6.05
CA CYS A 131 -13.30 -5.47 -6.17
C CYS A 131 -13.80 -4.12 -6.69
N ALA A 132 -15.10 -4.02 -6.99
CA ALA A 132 -15.74 -2.73 -7.24
C ALA A 132 -16.02 -2.00 -5.92
N PHE A 133 -15.80 -0.68 -5.90
CA PHE A 133 -16.05 0.16 -4.72
C PHE A 133 -17.11 1.21 -5.05
N LYS A 134 -17.99 1.53 -4.10
CA LYS A 134 -18.86 2.70 -4.20
C LYS A 134 -18.06 3.99 -3.99
N LYS A 135 -17.06 3.96 -3.11
CA LYS A 135 -16.21 5.11 -2.79
C LYS A 135 -14.79 4.66 -2.49
N PHE A 136 -13.80 5.21 -3.20
CA PHE A 136 -12.40 5.00 -2.86
C PHE A 136 -11.70 6.36 -2.84
N VAL A 137 -11.33 6.80 -1.63
CA VAL A 137 -10.50 8.00 -1.43
C VAL A 137 -9.12 7.60 -0.93
N THR A 138 -8.09 8.18 -1.54
CA THR A 138 -6.70 8.05 -1.10
C THR A 138 -6.11 9.44 -0.90
N MET A 139 -5.25 9.59 0.10
CA MET A 139 -4.69 10.88 0.50
C MET A 139 -3.17 10.91 0.37
N GLU A 140 -2.63 11.99 -0.20
CA GLU A 140 -1.18 12.17 -0.37
C GLU A 140 -0.75 13.61 -0.05
N GLY A 141 0.30 13.75 0.75
CA GLY A 141 0.83 15.06 1.13
C GLY A 141 1.59 15.75 0.00
N CYS A 142 2.28 14.98 -0.85
CA CYS A 142 3.06 15.51 -1.95
C CYS A 142 2.22 15.66 -3.24
N ALA A 143 1.99 16.90 -3.69
CA ALA A 143 1.24 17.17 -4.92
C ALA A 143 1.83 16.50 -6.17
N VAL A 144 3.17 16.43 -6.27
CA VAL A 144 3.85 15.79 -7.40
C VAL A 144 3.61 14.28 -7.42
N LEU A 145 3.63 13.62 -6.26
CA LEU A 145 3.32 12.19 -6.17
C LEU A 145 1.83 11.93 -6.42
N ALA A 146 0.95 12.79 -5.90
CA ALA A 146 -0.48 12.72 -6.17
C ALA A 146 -0.81 12.82 -7.67
N ALA A 147 -0.09 13.66 -8.42
CA ALA A 147 -0.23 13.73 -9.88
C ALA A 147 0.17 12.40 -10.55
N HIS A 148 1.32 11.83 -10.19
CA HIS A 148 1.74 10.52 -10.71
C HIS A 148 0.82 9.36 -10.28
N ALA A 149 0.19 9.45 -9.11
CA ALA A 149 -0.83 8.49 -8.70
C ALA A 149 -2.06 8.55 -9.62
N LYS A 150 -2.54 9.75 -9.97
CA LYS A 150 -3.65 9.92 -10.92
C LYS A 150 -3.30 9.37 -12.30
N GLU A 151 -2.09 9.61 -12.80
CA GLU A 151 -1.60 9.01 -14.05
C GLU A 151 -1.65 7.48 -13.96
N THR A 152 -1.14 6.92 -12.86
CA THR A 152 -1.15 5.47 -12.61
C THR A 152 -2.59 4.93 -12.60
N PHE A 153 -3.54 5.63 -12.00
CA PHE A 153 -4.93 5.20 -11.97
C PHE A 153 -5.58 5.24 -13.35
N ILE A 154 -5.27 6.23 -14.20
CA ILE A 154 -5.73 6.25 -15.59
C ILE A 154 -5.13 5.06 -16.35
N GLU A 155 -3.82 4.84 -16.24
CA GLU A 155 -3.11 3.71 -16.87
C GLU A 155 -3.62 2.34 -16.42
N GLN A 156 -4.18 2.23 -15.22
CA GLN A 156 -4.73 0.99 -14.66
C GLN A 156 -6.25 0.90 -14.75
N GLU A 157 -6.92 1.82 -15.44
CA GLU A 157 -8.40 1.85 -15.57
C GLU A 157 -9.13 1.95 -14.22
N LEU A 158 -8.56 2.75 -13.31
CA LEU A 158 -9.09 3.05 -11.99
C LEU A 158 -9.41 4.56 -11.80
N PRO A 159 -9.98 5.28 -12.79
CA PRO A 159 -10.19 6.73 -12.69
C PRO A 159 -11.17 7.14 -11.58
N TYR A 160 -11.92 6.19 -11.02
CA TYR A 160 -12.85 6.42 -9.91
C TYR A 160 -12.15 6.60 -8.55
N ILE A 161 -10.85 6.27 -8.44
CA ILE A 161 -10.09 6.48 -7.20
C ILE A 161 -9.83 7.99 -7.04
N THR A 162 -10.39 8.57 -5.98
CA THR A 162 -10.25 9.99 -5.69
C THR A 162 -8.99 10.27 -4.90
N VAL A 163 -8.06 11.03 -5.46
CA VAL A 163 -6.84 11.49 -4.75
C VAL A 163 -7.09 12.85 -4.11
N LYS A 164 -6.97 12.93 -2.78
CA LYS A 164 -6.98 14.18 -2.01
C LYS A 164 -5.55 14.55 -1.65
N THR A 165 -5.14 15.75 -2.07
CA THR A 165 -3.77 16.23 -1.86
C THR A 165 -3.72 17.22 -0.70
N GLY A 166 -2.78 17.03 0.23
CA GLY A 166 -2.54 17.96 1.33
C GLY A 166 -2.14 17.29 2.64
N ASN A 167 -1.88 18.10 3.67
CA ASN A 167 -1.67 17.59 5.02
C ASN A 167 -2.97 16.96 5.53
N PHE A 168 -2.88 15.73 6.05
CA PHE A 168 -4.00 14.96 6.59
C PHE A 168 -4.80 15.73 7.63
N ASP A 169 -4.13 16.51 8.49
CA ASP A 169 -4.78 17.36 9.51
C ASP A 169 -5.80 18.34 8.91
N ASN A 170 -5.63 18.73 7.64
CA ASN A 170 -6.45 19.74 6.97
C ASN A 170 -7.48 19.17 6.00
N ILE A 171 -7.32 17.90 5.61
CA ILE A 171 -8.11 17.27 4.55
C ILE A 171 -8.95 16.10 5.04
N LEU A 172 -8.62 15.47 6.18
CA LEU A 172 -9.32 14.29 6.67
C LEU A 172 -10.82 14.53 6.91
N ASP A 173 -11.19 15.66 7.52
CA ASP A 173 -12.59 16.01 7.80
C ASP A 173 -13.43 16.26 6.53
N LYS A 174 -12.80 16.31 5.36
CA LYS A 174 -13.42 16.61 4.05
C LYS A 174 -13.55 15.36 3.17
N VAL A 175 -13.30 14.18 3.73
CA VAL A 175 -13.23 12.89 3.01
C VAL A 175 -14.39 11.98 3.33
#